data_AF-A0A7I7VVS6-F1
#
_entry.id   AF-A0A7I7VVS6-F1
#
_cell.length_a   1.000
_cell.length_b   1.000
_cell.length_c   1.000
_cell.angle_alpha   90.00
_cell.angle_beta   90.00
_cell.angle_gamma   90.00
#
_symmetry.space_group_name_H-M   'P 1'
#
loop_
_entity.id
_entity.type
_entity.pdbx_description
1 polymer ?
#
loop_
_entity_poly.entity_id
_entity_poly.type
_entity_poly.pdbx_seq_one_letter_code
_entity_poly.pdbx_strand_id
1 'polypeptide(L)' 'MVRGTSLSPDAVVLTAEEAALLADRVFEVRCAAEDVATAIDEGAGSEELRQLCDALMRAARAADGWR' A
#
# COMPACT_ATOMS: atom_id res chain seq x y z
N MET A 1 -5.57 6.60 26.13
CA MET A 1 -4.99 5.37 26.72
C MET A 1 -6.13 4.43 27.07
N VAL A 2 -6.28 3.32 26.33
CA VAL A 2 -7.27 2.28 26.68
C VAL A 2 -6.77 1.59 27.96
N ARG A 3 -7.52 1.69 29.06
CA ARG A 3 -7.16 1.01 30.31
C ARG A 3 -7.25 -0.51 30.10
N GLY A 4 -6.18 -1.24 30.40
CA GLY A 4 -6.20 -2.70 30.56
C GLY A 4 -5.65 -3.54 29.41
N THR A 5 -5.18 -2.95 28.29
CA THR A 5 -4.49 -3.73 27.26
C THR A 5 -3.01 -3.81 27.58
N SER A 6 -2.53 -4.99 28.00
CA SER A 6 -1.10 -5.31 27.94
C SER A 6 -0.69 -5.41 26.48
N LEU A 7 -0.27 -4.27 25.92
CA LEU A 7 0.30 -4.18 24.57
C LEU A 7 1.73 -4.72 24.59
N SER A 8 2.10 -5.38 23.50
CA SER A 8 3.49 -5.78 23.28
C SER A 8 4.39 -4.53 23.19
N PRO A 9 5.65 -4.56 23.68
CA PRO A 9 6.56 -3.42 23.60
C PRO A 9 6.90 -2.98 22.16
N ASP A 10 6.65 -3.83 21.16
CA ASP A 10 6.80 -3.56 19.73
C ASP A 10 5.48 -3.24 19.02
N ALA A 11 4.39 -3.06 19.77
CA ALA A 11 3.10 -2.71 19.19
C ALA A 11 3.10 -1.29 18.61
N VAL A 12 2.53 -1.15 17.41
CA VAL A 12 2.19 0.14 16.81
C VAL A 12 0.74 0.47 17.17
N VAL A 13 0.51 1.64 17.74
CA VAL A 13 -0.84 2.12 18.09
C VAL A 13 -1.21 3.25 17.14
N LEU A 14 -2.22 3.00 16.31
CA LEU A 14 -2.80 3.96 15.40
C LEU A 14 -4.16 4.41 15.93
N THR A 15 -4.53 5.66 15.65
CA THR A 15 -5.92 6.10 15.69
C THR A 15 -6.73 5.38 14.61
N ALA A 16 -8.05 5.39 14.74
CA ALA A 16 -8.94 4.81 13.72
C ALA A 16 -8.75 5.49 12.35
N GLU A 17 -8.49 6.79 12.33
CA GLU A 17 -8.23 7.57 11.11
C GLU A 17 -6.89 7.18 10.47
N GLU A 18 -5.81 7.08 11.26
CA GLU A 18 -4.51 6.63 10.75
C GLU A 18 -4.56 5.19 10.21
N ALA A 19 -5.31 4.30 10.88
CA ALA A 19 -5.51 2.94 10.43
C ALA A 19 -6.28 2.88 9.09
N ALA A 20 -7.33 3.70 8.93
CA ALA A 20 -8.08 3.80 7.68
C ALA A 20 -7.20 4.33 6.54
N LEU A 21 -6.46 5.42 6.78
CA LEU A 21 -5.54 6.00 5.79
C LEU A 21 -4.43 5.02 5.39
N LEU A 22 -3.90 4.23 6.34
CA LEU A 22 -2.93 3.18 6.03
C LEU A 22 -3.55 2.08 5.17
N ALA A 23 -4.77 1.64 5.51
CA ALA A 23 -5.48 0.63 4.74
C ALA A 23 -5.74 1.08 3.29
N ASP A 24 -6.16 2.33 3.10
CA ASP A 24 -6.40 2.91 1.76
C ASP A 24 -5.10 2.93 0.93
N ARG A 25 -3.98 3.36 1.51
CA ARG A 25 -2.68 3.38 0.82
C ARG A 25 -2.18 1.98 0.46
N VAL A 26 -2.38 1.00 1.34
CA VAL A 26 -2.04 -0.41 1.04
C VAL A 26 -2.95 -0.97 -0.06
N PHE A 27 -4.22 -0.59 -0.06
CA PHE A 27 -5.15 -0.95 -1.12
C PHE A 27 -4.69 -0.40 -2.48
N GLU A 28 -4.27 0.87 -2.55
CA GLU A 28 -3.71 1.47 -3.76
C GLU A 28 -2.48 0.71 -4.29
N VAL A 29 -1.59 0.27 -3.40
CA VAL A 29 -0.42 -0.55 -3.78
C VAL A 29 -0.87 -1.87 -4.41
N ARG A 30 -1.86 -2.55 -3.81
CA ARG A 30 -2.37 -3.81 -4.34
C ARG A 30 -2.97 -3.60 -5.74
N CYS A 31 -3.83 -2.59 -5.91
CA CYS A 31 -4.45 -2.31 -7.20
C CYS A 31 -3.41 -2.00 -8.28
N ALA A 32 -2.41 -1.17 -7.98
CA ALA A 32 -1.34 -0.89 -8.94
C ALA A 32 -0.52 -2.15 -9.31
N ALA A 33 -0.38 -3.11 -8.39
CA ALA A 33 0.26 -4.39 -8.68
C ALA A 33 -0.63 -5.32 -9.51
N GLU A 34 -1.95 -5.34 -9.24
CA GLU A 34 -2.96 -6.07 -10.02
C GLU A 34 -3.04 -5.54 -11.46
N ASP A 35 -2.90 -4.22 -11.66
CA ASP A 35 -2.83 -3.60 -12.99
C ASP A 35 -1.61 -4.09 -13.77
N VAL A 36 -0.44 -4.18 -13.12
CA VAL A 36 0.78 -4.74 -13.73
C VAL A 36 0.56 -6.20 -14.14
N ALA A 37 -0.05 -7.01 -13.27
CA ALA A 37 -0.33 -8.42 -13.57
C ALA A 37 -1.29 -8.55 -14.77
N THR A 38 -2.36 -7.76 -14.78
CA THR A 38 -3.33 -7.71 -15.88
C THR A 38 -2.66 -7.31 -17.19
N ALA A 39 -1.83 -6.27 -17.18
CA ALA A 39 -1.09 -5.83 -18.36
C ALA A 39 -0.13 -6.89 -18.90
N ILE A 40 0.52 -7.67 -18.02
CA ILE A 40 1.34 -8.82 -18.44
C ILE A 40 0.48 -9.88 -19.13
N ASP A 41 -0.67 -10.23 -18.53
CA ASP A 41 -1.58 -11.24 -19.08
C ASP A 41 -2.18 -10.82 -20.43
N GLU A 42 -2.38 -9.52 -20.64
CA GLU A 42 -2.86 -8.93 -21.89
C GLU A 42 -1.74 -8.72 -22.94
N GLY A 43 -0.48 -8.97 -22.58
CA GLY A 43 0.67 -8.81 -23.49
C GLY A 43 1.05 -7.35 -23.76
N ALA A 44 0.85 -6.47 -22.78
CA ALA A 44 1.20 -5.06 -22.83
C ALA A 44 2.68 -4.83 -23.20
N GLY A 45 2.93 -3.71 -23.89
CA GLY A 45 4.27 -3.32 -24.30
C GLY A 45 5.16 -2.89 -23.13
N SER A 46 6.47 -2.88 -23.36
CA SER A 46 7.45 -2.50 -22.34
C SER A 46 7.30 -1.06 -21.82
N GLU A 47 6.79 -0.15 -22.63
CA GLU A 47 6.51 1.24 -22.23
C GLU A 47 5.35 1.31 -21.23
N GLU A 48 4.24 0.62 -21.51
CA GLU A 48 3.08 0.56 -20.62
C GLU A 48 3.44 -0.13 -19.30
N LEU A 49 4.16 -1.26 -19.36
CA LEU A 49 4.64 -1.94 -18.16
C LEU A 49 5.57 -1.04 -17.33
N ARG A 50 6.40 -0.19 -17.97
CA ARG A 50 7.21 0.80 -17.24
C ARG A 50 6.33 1.81 -16.52
N GLN A 51 5.30 2.35 -17.17
CA GLN A 51 4.39 3.33 -16.57
C GLN A 51 3.63 2.74 -15.38
N LEU A 52 3.16 1.49 -15.49
CA LEU A 52 2.48 0.79 -14.40
C LEU A 52 3.44 0.49 -13.24
N CYS A 53 4.67 0.06 -13.52
CA CYS A 53 5.71 -0.08 -12.50
C CYS A 53 5.97 1.25 -11.78
N ASP A 54 6.04 2.37 -12.51
CA ASP A 54 6.23 3.68 -11.90
C ASP A 54 5.04 4.09 -11.03
N ALA A 55 3.81 3.75 -11.43
CA ALA A 55 2.60 3.96 -10.62
C ALA A 55 2.62 3.14 -9.33
N LEU A 56 2.96 1.85 -9.43
CA LEU A 56 3.12 0.98 -8.28
C LEU A 56 4.18 1.50 -7.30
N MET A 57 5.34 1.96 -7.81
CA MET A 57 6.39 2.53 -6.97
C MET A 57 5.96 3.84 -6.30
N ARG A 58 5.12 4.66 -6.95
CA ARG A 58 4.54 5.85 -6.31
C ARG A 58 3.58 5.47 -5.19
N ALA A 59 2.68 4.52 -5.41
CA ALA A 59 1.76 4.03 -4.38
C ALA A 59 2.52 3.43 -3.18
N ALA A 60 3.56 2.63 -3.44
CA ALA A 60 4.38 2.05 -2.39
C ALA A 60 5.07 3.11 -1.52
N ARG A 61 5.61 4.17 -2.14
CA ARG A 61 6.22 5.30 -1.41
C ARG A 61 5.20 6.08 -0.60
N ALA A 62 3.97 6.23 -1.10
CA ALA A 62 2.89 6.88 -0.36
C ALA A 62 2.48 6.04 0.87
N ALA A 63 2.49 4.72 0.73
CA ALA A 63 2.26 3.81 1.85
C ALA A 63 3.39 3.88 2.89
N ASP A 64 4.67 3.87 2.49
CA ASP A 64 5.85 3.78 3.37
C ASP A 64 5.95 4.81 4.53
N GLY A 65 5.27 5.94 4.43
CA GLY A 65 5.33 7.06 5.38
C GLY A 65 4.48 6.93 6.65
N TRP A 66 4.04 5.73 7.02
CA TRP A 66 3.21 5.49 8.24
C TRP A 66 4.01 5.37 9.54
N ARG A 67 5.34 5.42 9.45
CA ARG A 67 6.31 5.36 10.56
C ARG A 67 6.84 6.75 10.89
#